data_AF-A0A3D8X583-F1
#
_entry.id   AF-A0A3D8X583-F1
#
_cell.length_a   1.000
_cell.length_b   1.000
_cell.length_c   1.000
_cell.angle_alpha   90.00
_cell.angle_beta   90.00
_cell.angle_gamma   90.00
#
_symmetry.space_group_name_H-M   'P 1'
#
loop_
_entity.id
_entity.type
_entity.pdbx_description
1 polymer ?
#
loop_
_entity_poly.entity_id
_entity_poly.type
_entity_poly.pdbx_seq_one_letter_code
_entity_poly.pdbx_strand_id
1 'polypeptide(L)' 'MRLKDGNFYTDSRTNKVYRLNEDNKGSWYLSTRDDEDNDQMSRTSGRNMMKMLKSFYNKVNDS' A
#
# COMPACT_ATOMS: atom_id res chain seq x y z
N MET A 1 -14.68 7.04 8.03
CA MET A 1 -14.06 7.22 9.37
C MET A 1 -12.62 7.66 9.16
N ARG A 2 -12.26 8.92 9.48
CA ARG A 2 -10.88 9.44 9.36
C ARG A 2 -10.20 9.28 10.71
N LEU A 3 -9.18 8.45 10.80
CA LEU A 3 -8.28 8.39 11.95
C LEU A 3 -7.10 9.32 11.67
N LYS A 4 -6.67 10.06 12.71
CA LYS A 4 -5.99 11.37 12.70
C LYS A 4 -4.65 11.49 11.94
N ASP A 5 -4.13 10.43 11.30
CA ASP A 5 -2.72 10.32 10.91
C ASP A 5 -2.47 9.82 9.46
N GLY A 6 -3.41 10.03 8.54
CA GLY A 6 -3.17 9.78 7.12
C GLY A 6 -4.42 9.39 6.33
N ASN A 7 -4.30 9.44 5.00
CA ASN A 7 -5.33 8.93 4.11
C ASN A 7 -5.22 7.40 4.02
N PHE A 8 -6.34 6.73 4.22
CA PHE A 8 -6.48 5.31 3.92
C PHE A 8 -7.08 5.15 2.53
N TYR A 9 -6.59 4.14 1.81
CA TYR A 9 -7.09 3.76 0.50
C TYR A 9 -7.61 2.34 0.59
N THR A 10 -8.79 2.10 0.06
CA THR A 10 -9.38 0.76 0.06
C THR A 10 -9.55 0.31 -1.38
N ASP A 11 -9.08 -0.89 -1.69
CA ASP A 11 -9.43 -1.54 -2.95
C ASP A 11 -10.74 -2.29 -2.77
N SER A 12 -11.81 -1.80 -3.40
CA SER A 12 -13.14 -2.40 -3.30
C SER A 12 -13.26 -3.77 -3.95
N ARG A 13 -12.29 -4.19 -4.78
CA ARG A 13 -12.28 -5.52 -5.42
C ARG A 13 -11.69 -6.58 -4.51
N THR A 14 -10.76 -6.22 -3.65
CA THR A 14 -9.99 -7.15 -2.82
C THR A 14 -10.24 -6.96 -1.32
N ASN A 15 -11.04 -5.96 -0.94
CA ASN A 15 -11.23 -5.49 0.45
C ASN A 15 -9.92 -5.11 1.17
N LYS A 16 -8.80 -5.01 0.44
CA LYS A 16 -7.51 -4.63 1.02
C LYS A 16 -7.51 -3.16 1.42
N VAL A 17 -7.01 -2.89 2.62
CA VAL A 17 -6.81 -1.53 3.13
C VAL A 17 -5.33 -1.17 3.08
N TYR A 18 -5.04 -0.03 2.45
CA TYR A 18 -3.71 0.50 2.25
C TYR A 18 -3.54 1.83 2.98
N ARG A 19 -2.34 2.05 3.53
CA ARG A 19 -1.94 3.33 4.09
C ARG A 19 -0.51 3.67 3.67
N LEU A 20 -0.33 4.87 3.12
CA LEU A 20 1.00 5.43 2.85
C LEU A 20 1.50 6.15 4.09
N ASN A 21 2.70 5.79 4.55
CA ASN A 21 3.31 6.33 5.75
C ASN A 21 4.73 6.83 5.45
N GLU A 22 5.16 7.87 6.17
CA GLU A 22 6.56 8.26 6.28
C GLU A 22 7.15 7.65 7.56
N ASP A 23 8.41 7.24 7.53
CA ASP A 23 9.16 6.82 8.70
C ASP A 23 9.94 8.00 9.32
N ASN A 24 10.52 7.78 10.50
CA ASN A 24 11.28 8.81 11.21
C ASN A 24 12.59 9.23 10.50
N LYS A 25 12.91 8.63 9.35
CA LYS A 25 14.09 8.92 8.53
C LYS A 25 13.69 9.61 7.21
N GLY A 26 12.42 9.97 7.03
CA GLY A 26 11.90 10.59 5.81
C GLY A 26 11.71 9.62 4.65
N SER A 27 11.73 8.31 4.91
CA SER A 27 11.46 7.27 3.90
C SER A 27 10.00 6.83 3.95
N TRP A 28 9.46 6.45 2.79
CA TRP A 28 8.05 6.07 2.66
C TRP A 28 7.86 4.55 2.71
N TYR A 29 6.77 4.08 3.31
CA TYR A 29 6.33 2.67 3.28
C TYR A 29 4.81 2.55 3.18
N LEU A 30 4.37 1.45 2.56
CA LEU A 30 2.96 1.08 2.42
C LEU A 30 2.62 0.01 3.47
N SER A 31 1.60 0.27 4.28
CA SER A 31 0.99 -0.73 5.15
C SER A 31 -0.23 -1.31 4.46
N THR A 32 -0.33 -2.64 4.44
CA THR A 32 -1.50 -3.37 3.92
C THR A 32 -2.10 -4.21 5.03
N ARG A 33 -3.43 -4.16 5.18
CA ARG A 33 -4.19 -5.11 5.99
C ARG A 33 -5.03 -5.97 5.07
N ASP A 34 -4.90 -7.29 5.22
CA ASP A 34 -5.80 -8.29 4.63
C ASP A 34 -6.79 -8.74 5.71
N ASP A 35 -8.03 -8.98 5.32
CA ASP A 35 -9.09 -9.47 6.22
C ASP A 35 -8.97 -10.97 6.51
N GLU A 36 -8.03 -11.68 5.87
CA GLU A 36 -7.77 -13.11 6.10
C GLU A 36 -6.95 -13.33 7.38
N ASP A 37 -7.63 -13.42 8.53
CA ASP A 37 -7.23 -14.03 9.83
C ASP A 37 -5.87 -13.65 10.44
N ASN A 38 -5.09 -12.76 9.83
CA ASN A 38 -3.83 -12.24 10.33
C ASN A 38 -3.98 -10.73 10.53
N ASP A 39 -4.13 -10.32 11.78
CA ASP A 39 -4.08 -8.90 12.21
C ASP A 39 -2.72 -8.22 11.92
N GLN A 40 -1.83 -8.88 11.19
CA GLN A 40 -0.49 -8.41 10.92
C GLN A 40 -0.48 -7.50 9.69
N MET A 41 -0.27 -6.21 9.93
CA MET A 41 -0.04 -5.24 8.86
C MET A 41 1.27 -5.57 8.12
N SER A 42 1.16 -5.98 6.87
CA SER A 42 2.33 -6.16 5.99
C SER A 42 2.92 -4.80 5.60
N ARG A 43 4.24 -4.65 5.69
CA ARG A 43 4.96 -3.42 5.34
C ARG A 43 5.78 -3.60 4.06
N THR A 44 5.49 -2.78 3.05
CA THR A 44 6.25 -2.72 1.80
C THR A 44 7.03 -1.41 1.75
N SER A 45 8.34 -1.48 1.50
CA SER A 45 9.15 -0.26 1.34
C SER A 45 8.72 0.55 0.11
N GLY A 46 8.88 1.87 0.15
CA GLY A 46 8.56 2.75 -0.98
C GLY A 46 9.30 2.37 -2.26
N ARG A 47 10.54 1.87 -2.14
CA ARG A 47 11.31 1.35 -3.29
C ARG A 47 10.61 0.16 -3.95
N ASN A 48 10.10 -0.78 -3.16
CA ASN A 48 9.40 -1.95 -3.69
C ASN A 48 8.04 -1.58 -4.25
N MET A 49 7.32 -0.64 -3.62
CA MET A 49 6.08 -0.07 -4.16
C MET A 49 6.30 0.55 -5.55
N MET A 50 7.36 1.34 -5.74
CA MET A 50 7.67 1.93 -7.05
C MET A 50 7.97 0.88 -8.11
N LYS A 51 8.64 -0.22 -7.75
CA LYS A 51 8.84 -1.35 -8.67
C LYS A 51 7.51 -1.99 -9.09
N MET A 52 6.58 -2.18 -8.15
CA MET A 52 5.25 -2.72 -8.44
C MET A 52 4.45 -1.79 -9.37
N LEU A 53 4.43 -0.48 -9.10
CA LEU A 53 3.75 0.50 -9.96
C LEU A 53 4.32 0.52 -11.37
N LYS A 54 5.66 0.49 -11.50
CA LYS A 54 6.32 0.41 -12.81
C LYS A 54 5.94 -0.87 -13.55
N SER A 55 5.92 -2.01 -12.85
CA SER A 55 5.50 -3.29 -13.45
C SER A 55 4.04 -3.26 -13.91
N PHE A 56 3.15 -2.62 -13.15
CA PHE A 56 1.75 -2.45 -13.53
C PHE A 56 1.60 -1.56 -14.76
N TYR A 57 2.27 -0.41 -14.78
CA TYR A 57 2.25 0.52 -15.92
C TYR A 57 2.72 -0.15 -17.21
N ASN A 58 3.84 -0.87 -17.17
CA ASN A 58 4.32 -1.61 -18.33
C ASN A 58 3.31 -2.68 -18.77
N LYS A 59 2.76 -3.44 -17.83
CA LYS A 59 1.76 -4.48 -18.15
C LYS A 59 0.52 -3.91 -18.86
N VAL A 60 0.06 -2.74 -18.47
CA VAL A 60 -1.12 -2.09 -19.08
C VAL A 60 -0.82 -1.51 -20.46
N ASN A 61 0.40 -1.01 -20.69
CA ASN A 61 0.76 -0.37 -21.96
C ASN A 61 1.40 -1.31 -22.99
N ASP A 62 1.88 -2.47 -22.54
CA ASP A 62 2.40 -3.54 -23.40
C ASP A 62 1.30 -4.59 -23.76
N SER A 63 0.05 -4.40 -23.31
CA SER A 63 -1.13 -5.23 -23.64
C SER A 63 -2.04 -4.55 -24.66
#